data_AF-A0A929NSQ2-F1
#
_entry.id   AF-A0A929NSQ2-F1
#
_cell.length_a   1.000
_cell.length_b   1.000
_cell.length_c   1.000
_cell.angle_alpha   90.00
_cell.angle_beta   90.00
_cell.angle_gamma   90.00
#
_symmetry.space_group_name_H-M   'P 1'
#
loop_
_entity.id
_entity.type
_entity.pdbx_description
1 polymer ?
#
loop_
_entity_poly.entity_id
_entity_poly.type
_entity_poly.pdbx_seq_one_letter_code
_entity_poly.pdbx_strand_id
1 'polypeptide(L)' 'MPPGIAKRQLPNNLISQLPPAPQNYERAIVNNDVLLVNIAAQIVHDVLTGVLR' A
#
# COMPACT_ATOMS: atom_id res chain seq x y z
N MET A 1 -11.43 -1.07 7.86
CA MET A 1 -10.51 -0.11 7.21
C MET A 1 -10.46 1.13 8.06
N PRO A 2 -9.30 1.55 8.56
CA PRO A 2 -9.20 2.69 9.45
C PRO A 2 -9.63 3.97 8.71
N PRO A 3 -10.40 4.86 9.34
CA PRO A 3 -10.73 6.16 8.77
C PRO A 3 -9.44 6.93 8.46
N GLY A 4 -9.25 7.34 7.20
CA GLY A 4 -8.09 8.10 6.72
C GLY A 4 -7.28 7.43 5.60
N ILE A 5 -7.50 6.14 5.30
CA ILE A 5 -6.84 5.47 4.17
C ILE A 5 -7.72 5.56 2.92
N ALA A 6 -7.37 6.46 2.00
CA ALA A 6 -8.00 6.50 0.69
C ALA A 6 -7.49 5.31 -0.15
N LYS A 7 -8.41 4.48 -0.67
CA LYS A 7 -8.09 3.46 -1.68
C LYS A 7 -7.75 4.14 -3.01
N ARG A 8 -6.53 4.64 -3.11
CA ARG A 8 -5.95 5.12 -4.36
C ARG A 8 -5.21 3.96 -5.02
N GLN A 9 -5.44 3.77 -6.31
CA GLN A 9 -4.64 2.86 -7.10
C GLN A 9 -3.22 3.40 -7.20
N LEU A 10 -2.24 2.50 -7.08
CA LEU A 10 -0.84 2.86 -7.25
C LEU A 10 -0.56 3.25 -8.70
N PRO A 11 0.38 4.16 -8.95
CA PRO A 11 0.85 4.45 -10.30
C PRO A 11 1.34 3.18 -11.01
N ASN A 12 1.00 3.02 -12.30
CA ASN A 12 1.31 1.80 -13.06
C ASN A 12 2.82 1.48 -13.10
N ASN A 13 3.66 2.51 -13.22
CA ASN A 13 5.12 2.37 -13.20
C ASN A 13 5.64 1.83 -11.86
N LEU A 14 4.98 2.15 -10.74
CA LEU A 14 5.34 1.63 -9.44
C LEU A 14 4.81 0.20 -9.26
N ILE A 15 3.58 -0.09 -9.69
CA ILE A 15 3.03 -1.45 -9.66
C ILE A 15 3.92 -2.43 -10.42
N SER A 16 4.42 -2.06 -11.59
CA SER A 16 5.26 -2.94 -12.42
C SER A 16 6.62 -3.25 -11.82
N GLN A 17 7.11 -2.44 -10.87
CA GLN A 17 8.39 -2.63 -10.20
C GLN A 17 8.27 -3.44 -8.91
N LEU A 18 7.05 -3.68 -8.44
CA LEU A 18 6.80 -4.36 -7.18
C LEU A 18 6.36 -5.80 -7.43
N PRO A 19 6.75 -6.76 -6.57
CA PRO A 19 6.19 -8.10 -6.63
C PRO A 19 4.67 -8.05 -6.42
N PRO A 20 3.91 -9.07 -6.83
CA PRO A 20 2.50 -9.17 -6.48
C PRO A 20 2.28 -9.06 -4.97
N ALA A 21 1.22 -8.36 -4.54
CA ALA A 21 0.86 -8.35 -3.13
C ALA A 21 0.49 -9.78 -2.67
N PRO A 22 0.98 -10.26 -1.52
CA PRO A 22 0.61 -11.57 -1.01
C PRO A 22 -0.91 -11.64 -0.74
N GLN A 23 -1.44 -12.86 -0.71
CA GLN A 23 -2.85 -13.08 -0.39
C GLN A 23 -3.20 -12.47 0.98
N ASN A 24 -4.35 -11.81 1.07
CA ASN A 24 -4.84 -11.08 2.24
C ASN A 24 -4.07 -9.79 2.60
N TYR A 25 -3.25 -9.28 1.68
CA TYR A 25 -2.65 -7.97 1.79
C TYR A 25 -3.20 -7.01 0.74
N GLU A 26 -3.33 -5.74 1.11
CA GLU A 26 -3.58 -4.65 0.17
C GLU A 26 -2.49 -3.60 0.29
N ARG A 27 -2.29 -2.84 -0.80
CA ARG A 27 -1.45 -1.65 -0.77
C ARG A 27 -2.31 -0.41 -0.58
N ALA A 28 -1.87 0.47 0.30
CA ALA A 28 -2.53 1.71 0.63
C ALA A 28 -1.58 2.89 0.43
N ILE A 29 -2.13 4.03 -0.04
CA ILE A 29 -1.35 5.26 -0.21
C ILE A 29 -1.66 6.22 0.93
N VAL A 30 -0.62 6.62 1.66
CA VAL A 30 -0.69 7.65 2.70
C VAL A 30 0.36 8.71 2.39
N ASN A 31 -0.08 9.95 2.13
CA ASN A 31 0.80 11.01 1.63
C ASN A 31 1.59 10.57 0.38
N ASN A 32 2.92 10.51 0.47
CA ASN A 32 3.84 10.04 -0.58
C ASN A 32 4.34 8.61 -0.36
N ASP A 33 3.78 7.90 0.62
CA ASP A 33 4.21 6.57 1.05
C ASP A 33 3.21 5.50 0.61
N VAL A 34 3.72 4.28 0.49
CA VAL A 34 2.94 3.09 0.14
C VAL A 34 3.08 2.06 1.25
N LEU A 35 1.96 1.70 1.86
CA LEU A 35 1.89 0.74 2.96
C LEU A 35 1.44 -0.61 2.42
N LEU A 36 2.04 -1.70 2.90
CA LEU A 36 1.52 -3.04 2.74
C LEU A 36 0.76 -3.42 4.00
N VAL A 37 -0.55 -3.63 3.88
CA VAL A 37 -1.44 -3.82 5.03
C VAL A 37 -2.06 -5.21 4.98
N ASN A 38 -1.98 -5.96 6.08
CA ASN A 38 -2.76 -7.19 6.24
C ASN A 38 -4.23 -6.82 6.45
N ILE A 39 -5.11 -7.28 5.56
CA ILE A 39 -6.52 -6.89 5.57
C ILE A 39 -7.25 -7.47 6.79
N ALA A 40 -6.97 -8.72 7.17
CA ALA A 40 -7.66 -9.36 8.28
C ALA A 40 -7.24 -8.77 9.64
N ALA A 41 -5.94 -8.56 9.83
CA ALA A 41 -5.39 -8.07 11.09
C ALA A 41 -5.41 -6.54 11.21
N GLN A 42 -5.60 -5.81 10.11
CA GLN A 42 -5.46 -4.34 10.03
C GLN A 42 -4.09 -3.85 10.53
N ILE A 43 -3.04 -4.64 10.27
CA ILE A 43 -1.65 -4.36 10.67
C ILE A 43 -0.86 -3.92 9.44
N VAL A 44 -0.06 -2.86 9.60
CA VAL A 44 0.94 -2.46 8.60
C VAL A 44 2.12 -3.43 8.69
N HIS A 45 2.38 -4.14 7.61
CA HIS A 45 3.47 -5.10 7.51
C HIS A 45 4.76 -4.46 7.01
N ASP A 46 4.64 -3.53 6.06
CA ASP A 46 5.78 -2.85 5.45
C ASP A 46 5.39 -1.44 4.97
N VAL A 47 6.39 -0.57 4.81
CA VAL A 47 6.23 0.82 4.37
C VAL A 47 7.33 1.21 3.39
N LEU A 48 6.92 1.58 2.18
CA LEU A 48 7.79 2.24 1.19
C LEU A 48 7.62 3.75 1.33
N THR A 49 8.66 4.44 1.78
CA THR A 49 8.61 5.87 2.08
C THR A 49 9.04 6.73 0.89
N GLY A 50 8.28 7.80 0.61
CA GLY A 50 8.62 8.81 -0.39
C GLY A 50 8.56 8.35 -1.85
N VAL A 51 7.99 7.19 -2.13
CA VAL A 51 8.02 6.55 -3.46
C VAL A 51 7.08 7.18 -4.49
N LEU A 52 6.21 8.09 -4.07
CA LEU A 52 5.29 8.83 -4.95
C LEU A 52 5.73 10.28 -5.23
N ARG A 53 6.98 10.64 -4.94
CA ARG A 53 7.53 11.95 -5.29
C ARG A 53 7.84 12.08 -6.78
#